data_AF-A0A4Y1ZHR0-F1
#
_entry.id   AF-A0A4Y1ZHR0-F1
#
_cell.length_a   1.000
_cell.length_b   1.000
_cell.length_c   1.000
_cell.angle_alpha   90.00
_cell.angle_beta   90.00
_cell.angle_gamma   90.00
#
_symmetry.space_group_name_H-M   'P 1'
#
loop_
_entity.id
_entity.type
_entity.pdbx_description
1 polymer ?
#
loop_
_entity_poly.entity_id
_entity_poly.type
_entity_poly.pdbx_seq_one_letter_code
_entity_poly.pdbx_strand_id
1 'polypeptide(L)'
;MLPAVGQGALAIECRSSDAELKALLQTINDPDTEITVRAERALLKRLNGSCQVPIAALCKRRADTKLELTGLVASVDGKEVFKTRRIGENPEELGVEAAEELLHQGAGTVLKRLGSDPNAR
;
A
#
# COMPACT_ATOMS: atom_id res chain seq x y z
N MET A 1 -5.73 15.56 -1.42
CA MET A 1 -5.05 14.68 -2.39
C MET A 1 -4.51 13.48 -1.61
N LEU A 2 -4.76 12.24 -2.08
CA LEU A 2 -4.18 11.04 -1.46
C LEU A 2 -2.81 10.78 -2.11
N PRO A 3 -1.73 10.54 -1.34
CA PRO A 3 -0.39 10.37 -1.89
C PRO A 3 -0.20 9.01 -2.57
N ALA A 4 0.87 8.90 -3.35
CA ALA A 4 1.34 7.60 -3.82
C ALA A 4 1.79 6.73 -2.63
N VAL A 5 1.72 5.41 -2.80
CA VAL A 5 2.17 4.42 -1.81
C VAL A 5 3.61 4.70 -1.42
N GLY A 6 3.88 4.89 -0.13
CA GLY A 6 5.20 5.16 0.43
C GLY A 6 5.77 6.54 0.10
N GLN A 7 4.96 7.48 -0.41
CA GLN A 7 5.45 8.82 -0.76
C GLN A 7 6.03 9.54 0.47
N GLY A 8 7.29 9.94 0.38
CA GLY A 8 8.02 10.61 1.46
C GLY A 8 8.84 9.66 2.34
N ALA A 9 8.67 8.34 2.19
CA ALA A 9 9.52 7.34 2.83
C ALA A 9 10.72 6.97 1.94
N LEU A 10 11.82 6.56 2.56
CA LEU A 10 12.98 5.97 1.88
C LEU A 10 13.04 4.47 2.19
N ALA A 11 13.29 3.67 1.15
CA ALA A 11 13.56 2.25 1.29
C ALA A 11 15.05 1.99 1.01
N ILE A 12 15.72 1.30 1.93
CA ILE A 12 17.10 0.85 1.76
C ILE A 12 17.08 -0.66 1.60
N GLU A 13 17.48 -1.14 0.43
CA GLU A 13 17.53 -2.57 0.13
C GLU A 13 18.94 -3.13 0.39
N CYS A 14 18.99 -4.32 0.99
CA CYS A 14 20.23 -5.07 1.21
C CYS A 14 20.00 -6.57 0.98
N ARG A 15 21.08 -7.35 0.92
CA ARG A 15 20.98 -8.81 0.80
C ARG A 15 20.35 -9.39 2.07
N SER A 16 19.43 -10.34 1.89
CA SER A 16 18.74 -11.00 3.01
C SER A 16 19.69 -11.72 3.98
N SER A 17 20.85 -12.18 3.51
CA SER A 17 21.88 -12.87 4.31
C SER A 17 22.84 -11.94 5.05
N ASP A 18 22.80 -10.62 4.82
CA ASP A 18 23.76 -9.66 5.38
C ASP A 18 23.33 -9.19 6.79
N ALA A 19 23.63 -10.00 7.81
CA ALA A 19 23.20 -9.74 9.19
C ALA A 19 23.84 -8.49 9.79
N GLU A 20 25.10 -8.22 9.45
CA GLU A 20 25.84 -7.05 9.92
C GLU A 20 25.21 -5.76 9.39
N LEU A 21 24.97 -5.67 8.07
CA LEU A 21 24.34 -4.49 7.48
C LEU A 21 22.91 -4.29 8.00
N LYS A 22 22.14 -5.38 8.18
CA LYS A 22 20.79 -5.28 8.77
C LYS A 22 20.83 -4.68 10.18
N ALA A 23 21.79 -5.07 11.02
CA ALA A 23 21.92 -4.52 12.37
C ALA A 23 22.20 -3.01 12.34
N LEU A 24 23.04 -2.54 11.40
CA LEU A 24 23.29 -1.11 11.20
C LEU A 24 22.04 -0.37 10.71
N LEU A 25 21.34 -0.91 9.72
CA LEU A 25 20.13 -0.28 9.16
C LEU A 25 19.00 -0.16 10.19
N GLN A 26 18.90 -1.07 11.16
CA GLN A 26 17.92 -0.97 12.25
C GLN A 26 18.11 0.28 13.11
N THR A 27 19.32 0.84 13.19
CA THR A 27 19.59 2.05 13.99
C THR A 27 18.99 3.33 13.40
N ILE A 28 18.68 3.33 12.10
CA ILE A 28 18.11 4.47 11.37
C ILE A 28 16.65 4.22 10.93
N ASN A 29 16.11 3.04 11.23
CA ASN A 29 14.73 2.69 10.88
C ASN A 29 13.75 3.36 11.85
N ASP A 30 12.70 3.97 11.31
CA ASP A 30 11.59 4.50 12.09
C ASP A 30 10.44 3.48 12.11
N PRO A 31 10.11 2.88 13.28
CA PRO A 31 9.12 1.81 13.36
C PRO A 31 7.70 2.23 12.94
N ASP A 32 7.32 3.49 13.19
CA ASP A 32 5.99 4.00 12.84
C ASP A 32 5.86 4.20 11.32
N THR A 33 6.91 4.70 10.66
CA THR A 33 6.99 4.76 9.19
C THR A 33 7.01 3.37 8.58
N GLU A 34 7.79 2.44 9.14
CA GLU A 34 7.87 1.06 8.64
C GLU A 34 6.48 0.40 8.65
N ILE A 35 5.77 0.43 9.78
CA ILE A 35 4.48 -0.26 9.92
C ILE A 35 3.39 0.35 9.03
N THR A 36 3.37 1.67 8.89
CA THR A 36 2.39 2.37 8.05
C THR A 36 2.66 2.11 6.57
N VAL A 37 3.91 2.22 6.11
CA VAL A 37 4.30 1.94 4.73
C VAL A 37 4.10 0.46 4.36
N ARG A 38 4.31 -0.47 5.30
CA ARG A 38 4.00 -1.89 5.08
C ARG A 38 2.54 -2.12 4.71
N ALA A 39 1.60 -1.44 5.37
CA ALA A 39 0.17 -1.53 5.04
C ALA A 39 -0.14 -0.99 3.64
N GLU A 40 0.44 0.17 3.29
CA GLU A 40 0.27 0.76 1.96
C GLU A 40 0.84 -0.15 0.85
N ARG A 41 2.01 -0.75 1.09
CA ARG A 41 2.66 -1.67 0.16
C ARG A 41 1.90 -2.99 0.03
N ALA A 42 1.28 -3.48 1.09
CA ALA A 42 0.44 -4.67 1.03
C ALA A 42 -0.79 -4.45 0.13
N LEU A 43 -1.44 -3.29 0.23
CA LEU A 43 -2.51 -2.88 -0.70
C LEU A 43 -2.00 -2.84 -2.15
N LEU A 44 -0.89 -2.14 -2.40
CA LEU A 44 -0.33 -2.01 -3.75
C LEU A 44 0.02 -3.39 -4.36
N LYS A 45 0.65 -4.26 -3.56
CA LYS A 45 1.02 -5.61 -3.96
C LYS A 45 -0.21 -6.44 -4.32
N ARG A 46 -1.28 -6.37 -3.52
CA ARG A 46 -2.52 -7.12 -3.77
C ARG A 46 -3.24 -6.65 -5.03
N LEU A 47 -3.23 -5.36 -5.32
CA LEU A 47 -3.79 -4.80 -6.55
C LEU A 47 -2.90 -5.05 -7.79
N ASN A 48 -1.75 -5.70 -7.63
CA ASN A 48 -0.73 -5.86 -8.67
C ASN A 48 -0.36 -4.51 -9.31
N GLY A 49 -0.25 -3.48 -8.46
CA GLY A 49 -0.02 -2.11 -8.85
C GLY A 49 1.44 -1.85 -9.25
N SER A 50 1.62 -0.86 -10.11
CA SER A 50 2.90 -0.33 -10.58
C SER A 50 2.88 1.20 -10.53
N CYS A 51 4.01 1.85 -10.81
CA CYS A 51 4.07 3.32 -10.88
C CYS A 51 3.21 3.94 -12.00
N GLN A 52 2.69 3.13 -12.92
CA GLN A 52 1.93 3.61 -14.09
C GLN A 52 0.41 3.54 -13.90
N VAL A 53 -0.07 2.95 -12.80
CA VAL A 53 -1.51 2.84 -12.52
C VAL A 53 -1.95 3.86 -11.47
N PRO A 54 -3.16 4.46 -11.59
CA PRO A 54 -3.66 5.47 -10.66
C PRO A 54 -4.10 4.86 -9.32
N ILE A 55 -3.13 4.40 -8.53
CA ILE A 55 -3.31 3.85 -7.19
C ILE A 55 -2.67 4.78 -6.17
N ALA A 56 -3.41 5.10 -5.12
CA ALA A 56 -2.94 5.92 -4.01
C ALA A 56 -3.27 5.25 -2.67
N ALA A 57 -2.42 5.42 -1.68
CA ALA A 57 -2.63 4.92 -0.34
C ALA A 57 -1.93 5.80 0.69
N LEU A 58 -2.55 5.94 1.86
CA LEU A 58 -1.94 6.56 3.04
C LEU A 58 -2.38 5.81 4.28
N CYS A 59 -1.42 5.34 5.05
CA CYS A 59 -1.64 4.72 6.35
C CYS A 59 -1.17 5.66 7.46
N LYS A 60 -1.94 5.74 8.54
CA LYS A 60 -1.58 6.52 9.73
C LYS A 60 -1.77 5.69 10.97
N ARG A 61 -0.86 5.85 11.93
CA ARG A 61 -1.07 5.33 13.28
C ARG A 61 -2.05 6.23 14.04
N ARG A 62 -3.05 5.63 14.67
CA ARG A 62 -4.05 6.30 15.51
C ARG A 62 -3.59 6.34 16.96
N ALA A 63 -4.25 7.17 17.76
CA ALA A 63 -3.98 7.29 19.19
C ALA A 63 -4.26 6.00 19.97
N ASP A 64 -5.17 5.15 19.47
CA ASP A 64 -5.51 3.82 20.02
C ASP A 64 -4.56 2.72 19.54
N THR A 65 -3.35 3.09 19.09
CA THR A 65 -2.27 2.25 18.52
C THR A 65 -2.60 1.51 17.21
N LYS A 66 -3.87 1.50 16.79
CA LYS A 66 -4.33 0.92 15.52
C LYS A 66 -3.82 1.70 14.33
N LEU A 67 -3.85 1.05 13.16
CA LEU A 67 -3.55 1.63 11.88
C LEU A 67 -4.84 2.02 11.17
N GLU A 68 -4.82 3.15 10.46
CA GLU A 68 -5.87 3.60 9.58
C GLU A 68 -5.33 3.75 8.16
N LEU A 69 -5.79 2.90 7.26
CA LEU A 69 -5.40 2.90 5.86
C LEU A 69 -6.51 3.49 5.01
N THR A 70 -6.19 4.52 4.24
CA THR A 70 -7.05 5.04 3.16
C THR A 70 -6.43 4.66 1.83
N GLY A 71 -7.21 4.02 0.96
CA GLY A 71 -6.78 3.59 -0.38
C GLY A 71 -7.69 4.12 -1.48
N LEU A 72 -7.15 4.26 -2.69
CA LEU A 72 -7.87 4.76 -3.86
C LEU A 72 -7.37 4.10 -5.15
N VAL A 73 -8.31 3.78 -6.05
CA VAL A 73 -8.03 3.44 -7.45
C VAL A 73 -8.87 4.35 -8.34
N ALA A 74 -8.27 4.90 -9.41
CA ALA A 74 -8.99 5.71 -10.38
C ALA A 74 -8.72 5.29 -11.83
N SER A 75 -9.64 5.61 -12.74
CA SER A 75 -9.38 5.61 -14.18
C SER A 75 -8.45 6.77 -14.54
N VAL A 76 -7.74 6.66 -15.68
CA VAL A 76 -6.81 7.71 -16.16
C VAL A 76 -7.52 9.04 -16.43
N ASP A 77 -8.79 8.98 -16.85
CA ASP A 77 -9.63 10.17 -17.06
C ASP A 77 -10.34 10.65 -15.79
N GLY A 78 -10.14 9.98 -14.65
CA GLY A 78 -10.71 10.33 -13.34
C GLY A 78 -12.22 10.13 -13.20
N LYS A 79 -12.90 9.52 -14.17
CA LYS A 79 -14.36 9.31 -14.13
C LYS A 79 -14.78 8.16 -13.21
N GLU A 80 -13.98 7.11 -13.13
CA GLU A 80 -14.18 6.00 -12.21
C GLU A 80 -13.21 6.18 -11.04
N VAL A 81 -13.74 6.28 -9.82
CA VAL A 81 -12.93 6.43 -8.60
C VAL A 81 -13.49 5.54 -7.51
N PHE A 82 -12.66 4.61 -7.03
CA PHE A 82 -12.95 3.69 -5.94
C PHE A 82 -12.14 4.08 -4.72
N LYS A 83 -12.75 4.06 -3.54
CA LYS A 83 -12.09 4.46 -2.29
C LYS A 83 -12.44 3.48 -1.18
N THR A 84 -11.47 3.25 -0.29
CA THR A 84 -11.64 2.47 0.92
C THR A 84 -11.00 3.21 2.09
N ARG A 85 -11.55 3.01 3.29
CA ARG A 85 -10.92 3.42 4.55
C ARG A 85 -11.13 2.31 5.57
N ARG A 86 -10.03 1.78 6.09
CA ARG A 86 -10.04 0.62 7.00
C ARG A 86 -9.18 0.89 8.22
N ILE A 87 -9.58 0.29 9.34
CA ILE A 87 -8.84 0.33 10.61
C ILE A 87 -8.49 -1.10 10.99
N GLY A 88 -7.23 -1.33 11.34
CA GLY A 88 -6.73 -2.66 11.70
C GLY A 88 -5.45 -2.57 12.53
N GLU A 89 -4.95 -3.71 12.97
CA GLU A 89 -3.73 -3.79 13.79
C GLU A 89 -2.57 -4.38 13.00
N ASN A 90 -2.83 -5.42 12.22
CA ASN A 90 -1.84 -6.04 11.35
C ASN A 90 -1.75 -5.27 10.01
N PRO A 91 -0.57 -4.70 9.65
CA PRO A 91 -0.44 -3.89 8.45
C PRO A 91 -0.64 -4.68 7.16
N GLU A 92 -0.13 -5.91 7.06
CA GLU A 92 -0.29 -6.73 5.85
C GLU A 92 -1.75 -7.12 5.61
N GLU A 93 -2.43 -7.61 6.66
CA GLU A 93 -3.84 -7.98 6.58
C GLU A 93 -4.70 -6.76 6.23
N LEU A 94 -4.47 -5.63 6.90
CA LEU A 94 -5.17 -4.37 6.62
C LEU A 94 -5.02 -3.93 5.17
N GLY A 95 -3.81 -4.02 4.61
CA GLY A 95 -3.53 -3.68 3.22
C GLY A 95 -4.26 -4.60 2.23
N VAL A 96 -4.24 -5.91 2.48
CA VAL A 96 -4.95 -6.89 1.64
C VAL A 96 -6.45 -6.68 1.71
N GLU A 97 -7.01 -6.50 2.90
CA GLU A 97 -8.43 -6.26 3.11
C GLU A 97 -8.95 -4.99 2.42
N ALA A 98 -8.17 -3.91 2.49
CA ALA A 98 -8.49 -2.67 1.80
C ALA A 98 -8.45 -2.85 0.27
N ALA A 99 -7.48 -3.61 -0.25
CA ALA A 99 -7.41 -3.95 -1.66
C ALA A 99 -8.61 -4.81 -2.11
N GLU A 100 -9.00 -5.83 -1.34
CA GLU A 100 -10.18 -6.66 -1.66
C GLU A 100 -11.46 -5.84 -1.70
N GLU A 101 -11.63 -4.88 -0.78
CA GLU A 101 -12.77 -3.99 -0.80
C GLU A 101 -12.83 -3.14 -2.08
N LEU A 102 -11.67 -2.60 -2.52
CA LEU A 102 -11.59 -1.88 -3.80
C LEU A 102 -11.94 -2.78 -4.99
N LEU A 103 -11.48 -4.04 -4.97
CA LEU A 103 -11.80 -5.01 -6.03
C LEU A 103 -13.29 -5.35 -6.06
N HIS A 104 -13.92 -5.55 -4.89
CA HIS A 104 -15.37 -5.75 -4.77
C HIS A 104 -16.17 -4.55 -5.27
N GLN A 105 -15.66 -3.32 -5.11
CA GLN A 105 -16.28 -2.13 -5.68
C GLN A 105 -16.15 -2.03 -7.22
N GLY A 106 -15.28 -2.85 -7.85
CA GLY A 106 -15.09 -2.89 -9.30
C GLY A 106 -13.74 -2.35 -9.79
N ALA A 107 -12.83 -1.97 -8.89
CA ALA A 107 -11.51 -1.43 -9.26
C ALA A 107 -10.70 -2.38 -10.16
N GLY A 108 -10.91 -3.69 -10.04
CA GLY A 108 -10.22 -4.70 -10.86
C GLY A 108 -10.48 -4.53 -12.36
N THR A 109 -11.66 -4.08 -12.76
CA THR A 109 -11.99 -3.82 -14.18
C THR A 109 -11.16 -2.67 -14.73
N VAL A 110 -11.00 -1.60 -13.95
CA VAL A 110 -10.16 -0.45 -14.34
C VAL A 110 -8.69 -0.87 -14.41
N LEU A 111 -8.19 -1.58 -13.40
CA LEU A 111 -6.80 -2.03 -13.36
C LEU A 111 -6.45 -2.94 -14.54
N LYS A 112 -7.34 -3.87 -14.92
CA LYS A 112 -7.16 -4.72 -16.11
C LYS A 112 -7.04 -3.94 -17.41
N ARG A 113 -7.86 -2.90 -17.61
CA ARG A 113 -7.77 -2.03 -18.81
C ARG A 113 -6.42 -1.29 -18.89
N LEU A 114 -5.73 -1.14 -17.76
CA LEU A 114 -4.45 -0.46 -17.63
C LEU A 114 -3.24 -1.42 -17.59
N GLY A 115 -3.45 -2.72 -17.81
CA GLY A 115 -2.36 -3.71 -17.84
C GLY A 115 -1.92 -4.23 -16.47
N SER A 116 -2.59 -3.84 -15.38
CA SER A 116 -2.41 -4.41 -14.04
C SER A 116 -3.56 -5.37 -13.73
N ASP A 117 -3.41 -6.66 -14.02
CA ASP A 117 -4.42 -7.64 -13.60
C ASP A 117 -4.14 -8.11 -12.15
N PRO A 118 -5.04 -7.84 -11.19
CA PRO A 118 -4.88 -8.28 -9.80
C PRO A 118 -4.92 -9.80 -9.62
N ASN A 119 -5.35 -10.55 -10.65
CA ASN A 119 -5.52 -12.02 -10.62
C ASN A 119 -4.50 -12.78 -11.50
N ALA A 120 -3.50 -12.11 -12.06
CA ALA A 120 -2.53 -12.73 -12.98
C ALA A 120 -1.35 -13.44 -12.29
N ARG A 121 -1.48 -13.85 -11.02
CA ARG A 121 -0.44 -14.54 -10.26
C ARG A 121 -0.94 -15.86 -9.70
#